data_AF-A0ABD4SMD2-F1
#
_entry.id   AF-A0ABD4SMD2-F1
#
_cell.length_a   1.000
_cell.length_b   1.000
_cell.length_c   1.000
_cell.angle_alpha   90.00
_cell.angle_beta   90.00
_cell.angle_gamma   90.00
#
_symmetry.space_group_name_H-M   'P 1'
#
loop_
_entity.id
_entity.type
_entity.pdbx_description
1 polymer ?
#
loop_
_entity_poly.entity_id
_entity_poly.type
_entity_poly.pdbx_seq_one_letter_code
_entity_poly.pdbx_strand_id
1 'polypeptide(L)'
;DAMYLAKMQSEHPQRLAYVQSEEYQELMANNRIYEQASHDLITNKNRLHKAIQLTFPEIEHLLANPRGKNYWSIVLKFPHPDIVLETKEADIIDFLKSLSGIGEKRANDLAQRLIRLAKLACPAVK
;
A
#
# COMPACT_ATOMS: atom_id res chain seq x y z
N ASP A 1 30.37 10.35 -36.91
CA ASP A 1 30.56 11.30 -35.79
C ASP A 1 31.08 10.75 -34.48
N ALA A 2 31.50 9.48 -34.37
CA ALA A 2 32.25 9.04 -33.19
C ALA A 2 33.75 9.44 -33.25
N MET A 3 34.34 9.40 -34.46
CA MET A 3 35.77 9.66 -34.67
C MET A 3 36.15 11.11 -34.37
N TYR A 4 35.31 12.07 -34.78
CA TYR A 4 35.54 13.49 -34.52
C TYR A 4 35.48 13.80 -33.01
N LEU A 5 34.52 13.21 -32.30
CA LEU A 5 34.38 13.35 -30.84
C LEU A 5 35.58 12.76 -30.08
N ALA A 6 36.07 11.59 -30.49
CA ALA A 6 37.24 10.96 -29.88
C ALA A 6 38.51 11.80 -30.06
N LYS A 7 38.70 12.39 -31.26
CA LYS A 7 39.84 13.27 -31.55
C LYS A 7 39.78 14.55 -30.71
N MET A 8 38.60 15.16 -30.58
CA MET A 8 38.37 16.34 -29.72
C MET A 8 38.63 16.05 -28.24
N GLN A 9 38.24 14.88 -27.72
CA GLN A 9 38.56 14.48 -26.33
C GLN A 9 40.06 14.23 -26.10
N SER A 10 40.78 13.76 -27.13
CA SER A 10 42.22 13.54 -27.07
C SER A 10 43.01 14.86 -27.10
N GLU A 11 42.57 15.82 -27.92
CA GLU A 11 43.24 17.13 -28.09
C GLU A 11 42.92 18.09 -26.93
N HIS A 12 41.72 17.94 -26.34
CA HIS A 12 41.29 18.68 -25.16
C HIS A 12 40.82 17.71 -24.09
N PRO A 13 41.72 17.17 -23.24
CA PRO A 13 41.30 16.37 -22.11
C PRO A 13 40.40 17.25 -21.24
N GLN A 14 39.08 16.96 -21.27
CA GLN A 14 38.15 17.56 -20.34
C GLN A 14 38.73 17.31 -18.95
N ARG A 15 38.87 18.37 -18.13
CA ARG A 15 39.25 18.21 -16.72
C ARG A 15 38.37 17.07 -16.20
N LEU A 16 39.00 15.97 -15.80
CA LEU A 16 38.33 14.75 -15.38
C LEU A 16 37.13 15.18 -14.54
N ALA A 17 35.93 14.87 -15.04
CA ALA A 17 34.69 15.15 -14.36
C ALA A 17 34.89 14.77 -12.90
N TYR A 18 34.66 15.71 -11.98
CA TYR A 18 34.86 15.55 -10.55
C TYR A 18 34.63 14.09 -10.13
N VAL A 19 35.70 13.37 -9.80
CA VAL A 19 35.61 11.99 -9.34
C VAL A 19 34.97 12.06 -7.98
N GLN A 20 33.65 11.82 -7.94
CA GLN A 20 32.91 11.78 -6.69
C GLN A 20 33.59 10.77 -5.76
N SER A 21 33.83 11.17 -4.51
CA SER A 21 34.38 10.25 -3.51
C SER A 21 33.50 9.00 -3.41
N GLU A 22 34.12 7.87 -3.11
CA GLU A 22 33.42 6.59 -2.93
C GLU A 22 32.27 6.73 -1.92
N GLU A 23 32.51 7.41 -0.81
CA GLU A 23 31.50 7.78 0.20
C GLU A 23 30.29 8.51 -0.37
N TYR A 24 30.51 9.43 -1.33
CA TYR A 24 29.43 10.16 -1.98
C TYR A 24 28.66 9.27 -2.97
N GLN A 25 29.35 8.39 -3.68
CA GLN A 25 28.71 7.43 -4.59
C GLN A 25 27.83 6.44 -3.82
N GLU A 26 28.30 5.95 -2.67
CA GLU A 26 27.52 5.10 -1.76
C GLU A 26 26.29 5.84 -1.23
N LEU A 27 26.44 7.10 -0.82
CA LEU A 27 25.31 7.93 -0.38
C LEU A 27 24.26 8.11 -1.49
N MET A 28 24.69 8.37 -2.73
CA MET A 28 23.79 8.50 -3.88
C MET A 28 23.10 7.19 -4.21
N ALA A 29 23.80 6.06 -4.15
CA ALA A 29 23.22 4.74 -4.34
C ALA A 29 22.15 4.44 -3.27
N ASN A 30 22.44 4.74 -2.01
CA ASN A 30 21.49 4.60 -0.90
C ASN A 30 20.27 5.50 -1.06
N ASN A 31 20.48 6.75 -1.50
CA ASN A 31 19.38 7.68 -1.78
C ASN A 31 18.47 7.13 -2.88
N ARG A 32 19.05 6.64 -3.98
CA ARG A 32 18.29 6.01 -5.06
C ARG A 32 17.51 4.78 -4.59
N ILE A 33 18.11 3.94 -3.74
CA ILE A 33 17.42 2.78 -3.15
C ILE A 33 16.21 3.23 -2.32
N TYR A 34 16.38 4.27 -1.50
CA TYR A 34 15.29 4.81 -0.69
C TYR A 34 14.15 5.39 -1.55
N GLU A 35 14.50 6.18 -2.58
CA GLU A 35 13.52 6.74 -3.51
C GLU A 35 12.73 5.64 -4.22
N GLN A 36 13.42 4.59 -4.69
CA GLN A 36 12.80 3.44 -5.33
C GLN A 36 11.85 2.71 -4.37
N ALA A 37 12.29 2.42 -3.14
CA ALA A 37 11.46 1.77 -2.13
C ALA A 37 10.21 2.60 -1.78
N SER A 38 10.35 3.92 -1.69
CA SER A 38 9.25 4.84 -1.40
C SER A 38 8.23 4.87 -2.55
N HIS A 39 8.72 4.95 -3.79
CA HIS A 39 7.86 4.88 -4.98
C HIS A 39 7.10 3.56 -5.08
N ASP A 40 7.78 2.43 -4.81
CA ASP A 40 7.17 1.10 -4.85
C ASP A 40 6.10 0.94 -3.76
N LEU A 41 6.34 1.48 -2.55
CA LEU A 41 5.35 1.51 -1.48
C LEU A 41 4.09 2.27 -1.90
N ILE A 42 4.24 3.47 -2.47
CA ILE A 42 3.12 4.28 -2.96
C ILE A 42 2.37 3.54 -4.07
N THR A 43 3.10 2.96 -5.03
CA THR A 43 2.53 2.23 -6.17
C THR A 43 1.72 1.02 -5.70
N ASN A 44 2.27 0.22 -4.79
CA ASN A 44 1.60 -0.97 -4.25
C ASN A 44 0.35 -0.60 -3.44
N LYS A 45 0.43 0.45 -2.62
CA LYS A 45 -0.73 0.99 -1.90
C LYS A 45 -1.83 1.42 -2.87
N ASN A 46 -1.48 2.13 -3.94
CA ASN A 46 -2.45 2.57 -4.94
C ASN A 46 -3.09 1.40 -5.70
N ARG A 47 -2.30 0.37 -6.04
CA ARG A 47 -2.82 -0.86 -6.66
C ARG A 47 -3.81 -1.56 -5.74
N LEU A 48 -3.48 -1.68 -4.46
CA LEU A 48 -4.32 -2.35 -3.48
C LEU A 48 -5.61 -1.55 -3.20
N HIS A 49 -5.54 -0.22 -3.11
CA HIS A 49 -6.72 0.62 -3.03
C HIS A 49 -7.63 0.46 -4.26
N LYS A 50 -7.07 0.43 -5.48
CA LYS A 50 -7.84 0.14 -6.69
C LYS A 50 -8.52 -1.24 -6.66
N ALA A 51 -7.82 -2.26 -6.20
CA ALA A 51 -8.40 -3.60 -6.08
C ALA A 51 -9.61 -3.61 -5.12
N ILE A 52 -9.49 -2.95 -3.96
CA ILE A 52 -10.58 -2.83 -2.98
C ILE A 52 -11.77 -2.06 -3.56
N GLN A 53 -11.51 -0.98 -4.29
CA GLN A 53 -12.57 -0.21 -4.95
C GLN A 53 -13.34 -1.05 -5.98
N LEU A 54 -12.72 -2.08 -6.56
CA LEU A 54 -13.36 -3.00 -7.50
C LEU A 54 -14.12 -4.13 -6.78
N THR A 55 -13.60 -4.64 -5.66
CA THR A 55 -14.17 -5.82 -4.98
C THR A 55 -15.15 -5.47 -3.86
N PHE A 56 -14.84 -4.46 -3.06
CA PHE A 56 -15.62 -4.12 -1.87
C PHE A 56 -15.46 -2.63 -1.49
N PRO A 57 -15.95 -1.68 -2.33
CA PRO A 57 -15.77 -0.24 -2.08
C PRO A 57 -16.39 0.22 -0.76
N GLU A 58 -17.50 -0.40 -0.36
CA GLU A 58 -18.25 -0.08 0.86
C GLU A 58 -17.43 -0.24 2.15
N ILE A 59 -16.35 -1.02 2.14
CA ILE A 59 -15.49 -1.21 3.32
C ILE A 59 -14.82 0.09 3.78
N GLU A 60 -14.64 1.08 2.90
CA GLU A 60 -14.07 2.38 3.27
C GLU A 60 -14.95 3.14 4.25
N HIS A 61 -16.27 2.92 4.20
CA HIS A 61 -17.21 3.55 5.10
C HIS A 61 -17.21 2.92 6.49
N LEU A 62 -16.56 1.76 6.70
CA LEU A 62 -16.54 1.05 7.98
C LEU A 62 -15.89 1.86 9.10
N LEU A 63 -14.76 2.52 8.81
CA LEU A 63 -13.98 3.29 9.76
C LEU A 63 -13.99 4.76 9.39
N ALA A 64 -13.99 5.65 10.39
CA ALA A 64 -13.91 7.09 10.15
C ALA A 64 -12.64 7.52 9.40
N ASN A 65 -11.53 6.78 9.57
CA ASN A 65 -10.26 7.02 8.90
C ASN A 65 -9.78 5.75 8.16
N PRO A 66 -9.98 5.64 6.82
CA PRO A 66 -9.64 4.46 6.01
C PRO A 66 -8.14 4.38 5.64
N ARG A 67 -7.25 4.77 6.57
CA ARG A 67 -5.78 4.79 6.36
C ARG A 67 -4.99 4.17 7.51
N GLY A 68 -5.65 3.81 8.61
CA GLY A 68 -5.02 3.27 9.81
C GLY A 68 -4.63 1.79 9.67
N LYS A 69 -3.74 1.32 10.55
CA LYS A 69 -3.33 -0.10 10.63
C LYS A 69 -4.53 -1.04 10.75
N ASN A 70 -5.50 -0.70 11.61
CA ASN A 70 -6.69 -1.50 11.83
C ASN A 70 -7.55 -1.64 10.55
N TYR A 71 -7.61 -0.59 9.71
CA TYR A 71 -8.32 -0.65 8.43
C TYR A 71 -7.67 -1.69 7.51
N TRP A 72 -6.35 -1.63 7.34
CA TRP A 72 -5.63 -2.58 6.50
C TRP A 72 -5.70 -4.01 7.03
N SER A 73 -5.68 -4.20 8.36
CA SER A 73 -5.87 -5.53 8.96
C SER A 73 -7.24 -6.13 8.61
N ILE A 74 -8.31 -5.31 8.65
CA ILE A 74 -9.67 -5.75 8.32
C ILE A 74 -9.77 -6.07 6.83
N VAL A 75 -9.26 -5.19 5.96
CA VAL A 75 -9.25 -5.40 4.50
C VAL A 75 -8.49 -6.67 4.11
N LEU A 76 -7.35 -6.94 4.75
CA LEU A 76 -6.58 -8.16 4.49
C LEU A 76 -7.33 -9.43 4.89
N LYS A 77 -8.12 -9.37 5.98
CA LYS A 77 -8.92 -10.50 6.45
C LYS A 77 -10.20 -10.68 5.62
N PHE A 78 -10.80 -9.58 5.17
CA PHE A 78 -12.09 -9.53 4.49
C PHE A 78 -12.02 -8.70 3.20
N PRO A 79 -11.36 -9.20 2.14
CA PRO A 79 -11.20 -8.48 0.88
C PRO A 79 -12.47 -8.45 0.00
N HIS A 80 -13.44 -9.34 0.26
CA HIS A 80 -14.68 -9.51 -0.51
C HIS A 80 -15.89 -9.59 0.44
N PRO A 81 -17.06 -9.05 0.07
CA PRO A 81 -18.28 -9.12 0.87
C PRO A 81 -18.69 -10.56 1.21
N ASP A 82 -18.54 -11.51 0.28
CA ASP A 82 -18.95 -12.91 0.52
C ASP A 82 -18.18 -13.55 1.68
N ILE A 83 -16.89 -13.25 1.83
CA ILE A 83 -16.07 -13.76 2.93
C ILE A 83 -16.63 -13.27 4.28
N VAL A 84 -17.11 -12.03 4.33
CA VAL A 84 -17.77 -11.48 5.53
C VAL A 84 -19.07 -12.21 5.81
N LEU A 85 -19.86 -12.53 4.77
CA LEU A 85 -21.16 -13.20 4.91
C LEU A 85 -21.03 -14.68 5.29
N GLU A 86 -19.97 -15.36 4.83
CA GLU A 86 -19.65 -16.75 5.19
C GLU A 86 -19.07 -16.89 6.60
N THR A 87 -18.41 -15.84 7.11
CA THR A 87 -17.80 -15.84 8.44
C THR A 87 -18.86 -15.61 9.53
N LYS A 88 -18.77 -16.35 10.63
CA LYS A 88 -19.67 -16.15 11.78
C LYS A 88 -19.40 -14.80 12.44
N GLU A 89 -20.47 -14.13 12.87
CA GLU A 89 -20.36 -12.83 13.55
C GLU A 89 -19.43 -12.87 14.79
N ALA A 90 -19.46 -13.97 15.55
CA ALA A 90 -18.56 -14.17 16.70
C ALA A 90 -17.07 -14.15 16.31
N ASP A 91 -16.71 -14.81 15.21
CA ASP A 91 -15.32 -14.86 14.74
C ASP A 91 -14.85 -13.49 14.24
N ILE A 92 -15.75 -12.70 13.65
CA ILE A 92 -15.49 -11.32 13.24
C ILE A 92 -15.24 -10.44 14.48
N ILE A 93 -16.08 -10.58 15.51
CA ILE A 93 -15.94 -9.84 16.77
C ILE A 93 -14.62 -10.19 17.45
N ASP A 94 -14.27 -11.47 17.54
CA ASP A 94 -13.02 -11.92 18.17
C ASP A 94 -11.78 -11.40 17.42
N PHE A 95 -11.83 -11.40 16.09
CA PHE A 95 -10.81 -10.76 15.28
C PHE A 95 -10.70 -9.25 15.55
N LEU A 96 -11.83 -8.53 15.62
CA LEU A 96 -11.83 -7.09 15.90
C LEU A 96 -11.32 -6.76 17.31
N LYS A 97 -11.63 -7.61 18.31
CA LYS A 97 -11.10 -7.51 19.67
C LYS A 97 -9.59 -7.70 19.73
N SER A 98 -9.01 -8.49 18.83
CA SER A 98 -7.55 -8.68 18.73
C SER A 98 -6.81 -7.43 18.24
N LEU A 99 -7.52 -6.47 17.64
CA LEU A 99 -6.92 -5.23 17.13
C LEU A 99 -6.71 -4.21 18.25
N SER A 100 -5.59 -3.48 18.19
CA SER A 100 -5.26 -2.48 19.20
C SER A 100 -6.28 -1.33 19.22
N GLY A 101 -6.81 -1.03 20.40
CA GLY A 101 -7.69 0.13 20.63
C GLY A 101 -9.17 -0.11 20.31
N ILE A 102 -9.58 -1.35 20.07
CA ILE A 102 -11.00 -1.72 19.86
C ILE A 102 -11.53 -2.40 21.12
N GLY A 103 -12.40 -1.71 21.87
CA GLY A 103 -13.13 -2.30 22.99
C GLY A 103 -14.31 -3.15 22.52
N GLU A 104 -14.83 -4.00 23.40
CA GLU A 104 -15.87 -4.99 23.08
C GLU A 104 -17.13 -4.40 22.42
N LYS A 105 -17.68 -3.32 22.98
CA LYS A 105 -18.85 -2.63 22.39
C LYS A 105 -18.57 -2.16 20.96
N ARG A 106 -17.40 -1.55 20.76
CA ARG A 106 -16.97 -1.05 19.45
C ARG A 106 -16.72 -2.17 18.46
N ALA A 107 -16.21 -3.33 18.91
CA ALA A 107 -16.03 -4.51 18.07
C ALA A 107 -17.38 -5.04 17.56
N ASN A 108 -18.38 -5.12 18.43
CA ASN A 108 -19.74 -5.54 18.06
C ASN A 108 -20.37 -4.57 17.05
N ASP A 109 -20.31 -3.26 17.32
CA ASP A 109 -20.87 -2.24 16.42
C ASP A 109 -20.20 -2.30 15.03
N LEU A 110 -18.88 -2.47 15.00
CA LEU A 110 -18.12 -2.59 13.75
C LEU A 110 -18.45 -3.89 13.01
N ALA A 111 -18.59 -5.02 13.72
CA ALA A 111 -18.97 -6.29 13.10
C ALA A 111 -20.35 -6.20 12.44
N GLN A 112 -21.34 -5.67 13.15
CA GLN A 112 -22.68 -5.47 12.59
C GLN A 112 -22.68 -4.50 11.40
N ARG A 113 -21.88 -3.44 11.47
CA ARG A 113 -21.72 -2.50 10.37
C ARG A 113 -21.04 -3.14 9.17
N LEU A 114 -20.03 -3.98 9.39
CA LEU A 114 -19.32 -4.72 8.34
C LEU A 114 -20.26 -5.70 7.63
N ILE A 115 -21.04 -6.48 8.38
CA ILE A 115 -22.04 -7.40 7.81
C ILE A 115 -23.09 -6.63 7.01
N ARG A 116 -23.53 -5.47 7.50
CA ARG A 116 -24.48 -4.61 6.77
C ARG A 116 -23.90 -4.11 5.45
N LEU A 117 -22.65 -3.64 5.46
CA LEU A 117 -21.95 -3.20 4.25
C LEU A 117 -21.76 -4.35 3.27
N ALA A 118 -21.43 -5.55 3.75
CA ALA A 118 -21.31 -6.73 2.90
C ALA A 118 -22.64 -7.14 2.25
N LYS A 119 -23.78 -6.99 2.95
CA LYS A 119 -25.11 -7.21 2.37
C LYS A 119 -25.50 -6.14 1.34
N LEU A 120 -25.07 -4.89 1.55
CA LEU A 120 -25.35 -3.76 0.65
C LEU A 120 -24.48 -3.78 -0.60
N ALA A 121 -23.23 -4.24 -0.46
CA ALA A 121 -22.32 -4.55 -1.54
C ALA A 121 -22.85 -5.78 -2.29
N CYS A 122 -23.94 -5.59 -3.04
CA CYS A 122 -24.46 -6.59 -3.95
C CYS A 122 -23.31 -6.95 -4.91
N PRO A 123 -22.82 -8.20 -4.92
CA PRO A 123 -21.60 -8.55 -5.63
C PRO A 123 -21.84 -8.36 -7.13
N ALA A 124 -21.18 -7.35 -7.71
CA ALA A 124 -21.16 -7.16 -9.17
C ALA A 124 -20.34 -8.25 -9.88
N VAL A 125 -19.55 -9.01 -9.11
CA VAL A 125 -18.76 -10.15 -9.58
C VAL A 125 -18.97 -11.31 -8.62
N LYS A 126 -19.42 -12.45 -9.15
CA LYS A 126 -19.44 -13.76 -8.48
C LYS A 126 -18.16 -14.51 -8.79
#